data_AF-A0A6A4RQ78-F1
#
_entry.id   AF-A0A6A4RQ78-F1
#
_cell.length_a   1.000
_cell.length_b   1.000
_cell.length_c   1.000
_cell.angle_alpha   90.00
_cell.angle_beta   90.00
_cell.angle_gamma   90.00
#
_symmetry.space_group_name_H-M   'P 1'
#
loop_
_entity.id
_entity.type
_entity.pdbx_description
1 polymer ?
#
loop_
_entity_poly.entity_id
_entity_poly.type
_entity_poly.pdbx_seq_one_letter_code
_entity_poly.pdbx_strand_id
1 'polypeptide(L)'
;MGMKCTNCGGDDKTRKSRIAMTGGIVILVGALASVVACSWYAHDIIQAFYNPFTPVNTKYEFGSAIFIAWAGAFLAVVGGAMLTASCPRGKSTPKYPISRPPSSKEYV
;
A
#
# COMPACT_ATOMS: atom_id res chain seq x y z
N MET A 1 2.48 -10.87 10.61
CA MET A 1 1.43 -11.61 9.89
C MET A 1 1.59 -11.38 8.39
N GLY A 2 2.37 -12.19 7.64
CA GLY A 2 2.46 -11.97 6.19
C GLY A 2 3.61 -12.59 5.41
N MET A 3 4.68 -13.09 6.03
CA MET A 3 5.82 -13.68 5.30
C MET A 3 5.77 -15.21 5.27
N LYS A 4 6.52 -15.85 4.36
CA LYS A 4 6.58 -17.32 4.18
C LYS A 4 6.84 -18.10 5.48
N CYS A 5 7.35 -17.47 6.54
CA CYS A 5 7.59 -18.07 7.86
C CYS A 5 6.53 -17.77 8.94
N THR A 6 5.46 -17.01 8.66
CA THR A 6 4.35 -16.83 9.63
C THR A 6 3.28 -17.89 9.39
N ASN A 7 3.29 -18.95 10.21
CA ASN A 7 2.20 -19.93 10.36
C ASN A 7 1.21 -19.44 11.43
N CYS A 8 0.42 -18.42 11.09
CA CYS A 8 -0.77 -18.07 11.86
C CYS A 8 -1.94 -18.06 10.89
N GLY A 9 -2.66 -19.18 10.80
CA GLY A 9 -3.89 -19.29 10.02
C GLY A 9 -4.02 -20.43 9.01
N GLY A 10 -3.20 -21.49 9.09
CA GLY A 10 -3.32 -22.67 8.22
C GLY A 10 -2.78 -22.47 6.79
N ASP A 11 -2.84 -23.53 5.98
CA ASP A 11 -2.26 -23.65 4.63
C ASP A 11 -2.98 -22.82 3.54
N ASP A 12 -3.98 -22.00 3.91
CA ASP A 12 -4.78 -21.21 2.97
C ASP A 12 -4.04 -19.97 2.44
N LYS A 13 -3.22 -20.21 1.41
CA LYS A 13 -2.42 -19.21 0.69
C LYS A 13 -3.26 -18.03 0.15
N THR A 14 -4.52 -18.29 -0.21
CA THR A 14 -5.49 -17.28 -0.69
C THR A 14 -5.91 -16.32 0.42
N ARG A 15 -6.19 -16.83 1.63
CA ARG A 15 -6.61 -16.00 2.77
C ARG A 15 -5.46 -15.11 3.25
N LYS A 16 -4.25 -15.66 3.30
CA LYS A 16 -3.01 -14.91 3.60
C LYS A 16 -2.72 -13.81 2.58
N SER A 17 -2.94 -14.07 1.30
CA SER A 17 -2.78 -13.06 0.25
C SER A 17 -3.81 -11.92 0.37
N ARG A 18 -5.07 -12.24 0.69
CA ARG A 18 -6.10 -11.21 0.88
C ARG A 18 -5.78 -10.30 2.06
N ILE A 19 -5.35 -10.86 3.19
CA ILE A 19 -4.96 -10.10 4.38
C ILE A 19 -3.76 -9.18 4.08
N ALA A 20 -2.75 -9.68 3.36
CA ALA A 20 -1.61 -8.88 2.94
C ALA A 20 -2.01 -7.74 1.99
N MET A 21 -2.92 -8.01 1.04
CA MET A 21 -3.45 -7.00 0.12
C MET A 21 -4.23 -5.92 0.88
N THR A 22 -5.17 -6.29 1.75
CA THR A 22 -5.95 -5.32 2.54
C THR A 22 -5.05 -4.50 3.46
N GLY A 23 -4.06 -5.13 4.10
CA GLY A 23 -3.09 -4.43 4.94
C GLY A 23 -2.25 -3.43 4.14
N GLY A 24 -1.78 -3.83 2.95
CA GLY A 24 -1.04 -2.94 2.06
C GLY A 24 -1.87 -1.74 1.57
N ILE A 25 -3.15 -1.93 1.24
CA ILE A 25 -4.06 -0.84 0.83
C ILE A 25 -4.25 0.15 1.98
N VAL A 26 -4.49 -0.33 3.21
CA VAL A 26 -4.67 0.53 4.38
C VAL A 26 -3.40 1.35 4.65
N ILE A 27 -2.23 0.72 4.53
CA ILE A 27 -0.93 1.43 4.66
C ILE A 27 -0.77 2.48 3.57
N LEU A 28 -1.12 2.18 2.31
CA LEU A 28 -1.03 3.14 1.21
C LEU A 28 -1.94 4.35 1.42
N VAL A 29 -3.20 4.13 1.80
CA VAL A 29 -4.15 5.23 2.07
C VAL A 29 -3.66 6.09 3.23
N GLY A 30 -3.19 5.46 4.33
CA GLY A 30 -2.62 6.18 5.47
C GLY A 30 -1.37 6.98 5.09
N ALA A 31 -0.49 6.42 4.27
CA ALA A 31 0.73 7.09 3.81
C ALA A 31 0.43 8.26 2.86
N LEU A 32 -0.55 8.14 1.96
CA LEU A 32 -0.98 9.25 1.10
C LEU A 32 -1.55 10.40 1.94
N ALA A 33 -2.40 10.08 2.93
CA ALA A 33 -2.94 11.08 3.84
C ALA A 33 -1.84 11.81 4.62
N SER A 34 -0.80 11.10 5.09
CA SER A 34 0.30 11.72 5.81
C SER A 34 1.18 12.60 4.93
N VAL A 35 1.43 12.21 3.67
CA VAL A 35 2.13 13.08 2.70
C VAL A 35 1.37 14.38 2.47
N VAL A 36 0.05 14.31 2.28
CA VAL A 36 -0.81 15.49 2.07
C VAL A 36 -0.78 16.41 3.31
N ALA A 37 -0.95 15.84 4.51
CA ALA A 37 -0.90 16.62 5.75
C ALA A 37 0.47 17.30 5.96
N CYS A 38 1.57 16.59 5.71
CA CYS A 38 2.91 17.17 5.81
C CYS A 38 3.15 18.26 4.76
N SER A 39 2.64 18.07 3.54
CA SER A 39 2.76 19.05 2.45
C SER A 39 1.99 20.33 2.78
N TRP A 40 0.80 20.20 3.38
CA TRP A 40 0.03 21.33 3.87
C TRP A 40 0.77 22.09 4.97
N TYR A 41 1.31 21.37 5.96
CA TYR A 41 2.06 21.97 7.05
C TYR A 41 3.31 22.71 6.56
N ALA A 42 4.03 22.12 5.60
CA ALA A 42 5.17 22.79 4.98
C ALA A 42 4.75 24.07 4.25
N HIS A 43 3.65 24.03 3.50
CA HIS A 43 3.13 25.20 2.80
C HIS A 43 2.74 26.34 3.77
N ASP A 44 2.09 26.01 4.88
CA ASP A 44 1.70 26.99 5.91
C ASP A 44 2.93 27.67 6.53
N ILE A 45 3.98 26.90 6.85
CA ILE A 45 5.26 27.45 7.34
C ILE A 45 5.90 28.38 6.31
N ILE A 46 5.94 27.97 5.04
CA ILE A 46 6.51 28.80 3.96
C ILE A 46 5.72 30.11 3.85
N GLN A 47 4.39 30.03 3.82
CA GLN A 47 3.55 31.23 3.77
C GLN A 47 3.77 32.14 4.98
N ALA A 48 3.84 31.59 6.19
CA ALA A 48 4.12 32.35 7.40
C ALA A 48 5.50 33.03 7.34
N PHE A 49 6.50 32.38 6.75
CA PHE A 49 7.86 32.91 6.62
C PHE A 49 7.96 34.06 5.62
N TYR A 50 7.28 33.95 4.47
CA TYR A 50 7.28 34.98 3.42
C TYR A 50 6.25 36.09 3.64
N ASN A 51 5.36 35.97 4.63
CA ASN A 51 4.36 37.00 4.91
C ASN A 51 5.01 38.21 5.62
N PRO A 52 4.93 39.42 5.04
CA PRO A 52 5.58 40.63 5.58
C PRO A 52 4.96 41.12 6.90
N PHE A 53 3.78 40.63 7.28
CA PHE A 53 3.10 40.97 8.53
C PHE A 53 3.44 40.02 9.69
N THR A 54 4.22 38.95 9.45
CA THR A 54 4.60 38.00 10.50
C THR A 54 5.72 38.60 11.37
N PRO A 55 5.53 38.75 12.70
CA PRO A 55 6.57 39.23 13.59
C PRO A 55 7.84 38.37 13.48
N VAL A 56 9.01 39.00 13.46
CA VAL A 56 10.32 38.30 13.40
C VAL A 56 10.51 37.26 14.52
N ASN A 57 9.85 37.44 15.66
CA ASN A 57 9.88 36.51 16.80
C ASN A 57 8.99 35.26 16.64
N THR A 58 8.20 35.15 15.57
CA THR A 58 7.31 34.01 15.26
C THR A 58 7.69 33.30 13.96
N LYS A 59 8.88 33.56 13.43
CA LYS A 59 9.40 32.81 12.28
C LYS A 59 9.71 31.38 12.71
N TYR A 60 8.86 30.44 12.31
CA TYR A 60 9.07 29.01 12.55
C TYR A 60 10.21 28.50 11.67
N GLU A 61 11.26 27.94 12.28
CA GLU A 61 12.26 27.17 11.55
C GLU A 61 11.74 25.75 11.30
N PHE A 62 12.11 25.17 10.16
CA PHE A 62 11.78 23.79 9.87
C PHE A 62 12.49 22.86 10.85
N GLY A 63 11.75 22.32 11.82
CA GLY A 63 12.25 21.27 12.68
C GLY A 63 12.61 20.02 11.87
N SER A 64 13.66 19.30 12.29
CA SER A 64 14.13 18.06 11.65
C SER A 64 13.03 16.99 11.50
N ALA A 65 12.01 17.05 12.35
CA ALA A 65 10.86 16.15 12.35
C ALA A 65 10.11 16.09 11.01
N ILE A 66 10.01 17.20 10.26
CA ILE A 66 9.26 17.21 8.99
C ILE A 66 9.95 16.36 7.91
N PHE A 67 11.27 16.36 7.89
CA PHE A 67 12.07 15.56 6.95
C PHE A 67 11.96 14.07 7.28
N ILE A 68 11.97 13.71 8.57
CA ILE A 68 11.79 12.33 9.03
C ILE A 68 10.37 11.85 8.70
N ALA A 69 9.36 12.71 8.87
CA ALA A 69 7.97 12.39 8.51
C ALA A 69 7.80 12.14 7.01
N TRP A 70 8.40 12.98 6.16
CA TRP A 70 8.44 12.76 4.71
C TRP A 70 9.13 11.45 4.34
N ALA A 71 10.32 11.20 4.87
CA ALA A 71 11.07 9.96 4.62
C ALA A 71 10.28 8.72 5.05
N GLY A 72 9.66 8.76 6.23
CA GLY A 72 8.80 7.69 6.75
C GLY A 72 7.56 7.47 5.88
N ALA A 73 6.94 8.54 5.39
CA ALA A 73 5.79 8.45 4.51
C ALA A 73 6.15 7.81 3.15
N PHE A 74 7.28 8.18 2.54
CA PHE A 74 7.77 7.52 1.32
C PHE A 74 8.08 6.04 1.56
N LEU A 75 8.72 5.71 2.69
CA LEU A 75 8.99 4.33 3.04
C LEU A 75 7.70 3.53 3.24
N ALA A 76 6.67 4.14 3.84
CA ALA A 76 5.36 3.54 4.01
C ALA A 76 4.62 3.34 2.68
N VAL A 77 4.72 4.29 1.73
CA VAL A 77 4.20 4.12 0.37
C VAL A 77 4.88 2.95 -0.33
N VAL A 78 6.21 2.89 -0.30
CA VAL A 78 6.97 1.79 -0.93
C VAL A 78 6.63 0.45 -0.26
N GLY A 79 6.61 0.40 1.08
CA GLY A 79 6.26 -0.81 1.82
C GLY A 79 4.84 -1.28 1.55
N GLY A 80 3.86 -0.37 1.53
CA GLY A 80 2.46 -0.65 1.18
C GLY A 80 2.31 -1.14 -0.26
N ALA A 81 3.02 -0.52 -1.21
CA ALA A 81 3.05 -0.93 -2.61
C ALA A 81 3.65 -2.34 -2.77
N MET A 82 4.76 -2.63 -2.10
CA MET A 82 5.36 -3.97 -2.12
C MET A 82 4.45 -5.03 -1.50
N LEU A 83 3.75 -4.72 -0.41
CA LEU A 83 2.79 -5.63 0.24
C LEU A 83 1.57 -5.92 -0.64
N THR A 84 1.04 -4.90 -1.32
CA THR A 84 -0.08 -5.08 -2.27
C THR A 84 0.35 -5.81 -3.54
N ALA A 85 1.53 -5.53 -4.07
CA ALA A 85 2.08 -6.18 -5.26
C ALA A 85 2.54 -7.63 -5.01
N SER A 86 2.78 -8.02 -3.76
CA SER A 86 3.18 -9.39 -3.37
C SER A 86 2.06 -10.43 -3.50
N CYS A 87 0.89 -10.05 -4.01
CA CYS A 87 -0.13 -11.02 -4.38
C CYS A 87 0.45 -12.00 -5.40
N PRO A 88 0.25 -13.32 -5.23
CA PRO A 88 0.53 -14.25 -6.31
C PRO A 88 -0.36 -13.81 -7.46
N ARG A 89 0.24 -13.25 -8.53
CA ARG A 89 -0.41 -13.13 -9.83
C ARG A 89 -0.99 -14.51 -10.06
N GLY A 90 -2.32 -14.62 -10.00
CA GLY A 90 -2.99 -15.86 -10.35
C GLY A 90 -2.38 -16.22 -11.69
N LYS A 91 -1.70 -17.38 -11.75
CA LYS A 91 -1.39 -17.96 -13.05
C LYS A 91 -2.74 -17.93 -13.73
N SER A 92 -2.87 -17.13 -14.78
CA SER A 92 -3.97 -17.25 -15.72
C SER A 92 -3.81 -18.67 -16.25
N THR A 93 -4.42 -19.63 -15.54
CA THR A 93 -4.60 -20.97 -16.04
C THR A 93 -5.32 -20.73 -17.36
N PRO A 94 -4.73 -21.14 -18.50
CA PRO A 94 -5.50 -21.13 -19.73
C PRO A 94 -6.77 -21.92 -19.42
N LYS A 95 -7.92 -21.28 -19.59
CA LYS A 95 -9.21 -21.97 -19.61
C LYS A 95 -9.11 -22.94 -20.79
N TYR A 96 -8.57 -24.13 -20.57
CA TYR A 96 -8.73 -25.23 -21.51
C TYR A 96 -10.23 -25.46 -21.60
N PRO A 97 -10.84 -25.44 -22.80
CA PRO A 97 -12.23 -25.81 -22.93
C PRO A 97 -12.39 -27.24 -22.44
N ILE A 98 -13.35 -27.47 -21.56
CA ILE A 98 -13.82 -28.80 -21.19
C ILE A 98 -14.33 -29.46 -22.47
N SER A 99 -13.55 -30.39 -23.03
CA SER A 99 -14.07 -31.34 -24.01
C SER A 99 -15.09 -32.22 -23.30
N ARG A 100 -16.37 -32.01 -23.59
CA ARG A 100 -17.42 -32.95 -23.20
C ARG A 100 -17.13 -34.28 -23.90
N PRO A 101 -17.14 -35.43 -23.21
CA PRO A 101 -17.04 -36.71 -23.89
C PRO A 101 -18.30 -36.90 -24.77
N PRO A 102 -18.16 -37.39 -26.02
CA PRO A 102 -19.33 -37.76 -26.80
C PRO A 102 -20.05 -38.91 -26.11
N SER A 103 -21.34 -38.69 -25.83
CA SER A 103 -22.28 -39.74 -25.48
C SER A 103 -22.60 -40.53 -26.74
N SER A 104 -22.00 -41.71 -26.86
CA SER A 104 -22.40 -42.79 -27.78
C SER A 104 -22.08 -44.09 -27.04
N LYS A 105 -23.04 -44.79 -26.42
CA LYS A 105 -24.00 -45.67 -27.06
C LYS A 105 -23.40 -46.33 -28.31
N GLU A 106 -22.61 -47.38 -28.12
CA GLU A 106 -22.76 -48.61 -28.92
C GLU A 106 -22.03 -49.77 -28.23
N TYR A 107 -22.81 -50.75 -27.77
CA TYR A 107 -22.36 -52.09 -27.45
C TYR A 107 -22.93 -52.95 -28.57
N VAL A 108 -22.08 -53.32 -29.53
CA VAL A 108 -22.22 -54.49 -30.42
C VAL A 108 -20.82 -54.98 -30.74
#